data_AF-A0A1E2S1X1-F1
#
_entry.id   AF-A0A1E2S1X1-F1
#
_cell.length_a   1.000
_cell.length_b   1.000
_cell.length_c   1.000
_cell.angle_alpha   90.00
_cell.angle_beta   90.00
_cell.angle_gamma   90.00
#
_symmetry.space_group_name_H-M   'P 1'
#
loop_
_entity.id
_entity.type
_entity.pdbx_description
1 polymer ?
#
loop_
_entity_poly.entity_id
_entity_poly.type
_entity_poly.pdbx_seq_one_letter_code
_entity_poly.pdbx_strand_id
1 'polypeptide(L)'
;MTRNLTDDEFAQEIESNLTAIERLAAFHRDEAGWDEIWEGMFAIMAGHKAAVRHAFGLDPRRSVLYAEFPDLLWSACDPQHPIAYDPVFREFGMPVFDGGPSRMTLPFDPWSGKKLPGSVRDAYMDEAEKRFGPDIGILDQILDTLPQEFRSEAWWIARDL
;
A
#
# COMPACT_ATOMS: atom_id res chain seq x y z
N MET A 1 -3.18 -3.16 19.27
CA MET A 1 -4.23 -2.75 20.24
C MET A 1 -4.84 -1.48 19.70
N THR A 2 -5.84 -1.63 18.84
CA THR A 2 -6.47 -0.51 18.14
C THR A 2 -7.14 0.39 19.17
N ARG A 3 -6.68 1.63 19.28
CA ARG A 3 -7.41 2.69 19.97
C ARG A 3 -8.66 2.95 19.13
N ASN A 4 -9.85 2.86 19.71
CA ASN A 4 -11.07 3.25 19.02
C ASN A 4 -11.06 4.78 18.87
N LEU A 5 -10.51 5.25 17.76
CA LEU A 5 -10.51 6.67 17.40
C LEU A 5 -11.92 7.09 16.98
N THR A 6 -12.28 8.31 17.33
CA THR A 6 -13.46 9.00 16.80
C THR A 6 -13.26 9.35 15.32
N ASP A 7 -14.34 9.66 14.60
CA ASP A 7 -14.26 10.06 13.19
C ASP A 7 -13.38 11.31 12.99
N ASP A 8 -13.43 12.25 13.94
CA ASP A 8 -12.60 13.46 13.91
C ASP A 8 -11.11 13.13 14.13
N GLU A 9 -10.79 12.24 15.07
CA GLU A 9 -9.42 11.75 15.28
C GLU A 9 -8.91 11.00 14.04
N PHE A 10 -9.75 10.19 13.38
CA PHE A 10 -9.40 9.53 12.11
C PHE A 10 -9.06 10.55 11.02
N ALA A 11 -9.90 11.56 10.84
CA ALA A 11 -9.69 12.59 9.82
C ALA A 11 -8.38 13.34 10.06
N GLN A 12 -8.09 13.68 11.32
CA GLN A 12 -6.84 14.35 11.70
C GLN A 12 -5.60 13.49 11.40
N GLU A 13 -5.65 12.20 11.70
CA GLU A 13 -4.55 11.27 11.41
C GLU A 13 -4.33 11.09 9.90
N ILE A 14 -5.41 10.99 9.12
CA ILE A 14 -5.33 10.93 7.65
C ILE A 14 -4.69 12.19 7.08
N GLU A 15 -5.09 13.37 7.54
CA GLU A 15 -4.51 14.66 7.11
C GLU A 15 -3.01 14.77 7.48
N SER A 16 -2.65 14.35 8.69
CA SER A 16 -1.26 14.27 9.15
C SER A 16 -0.41 13.36 8.26
N ASN A 17 -0.94 12.17 7.93
CA ASN A 17 -0.27 11.19 7.07
C ASN A 17 -0.10 11.71 5.64
N LEU A 18 -1.11 12.38 5.08
CA LEU A 18 -1.01 13.03 3.76
C LEU A 18 0.08 14.10 3.77
N THR A 19 0.09 14.96 4.78
CA THR A 19 1.11 16.01 4.94
C THR A 19 2.52 15.42 5.05
N ALA A 20 2.68 14.32 5.80
CA ALA A 20 3.96 13.62 5.93
C ALA A 20 4.43 13.04 4.59
N ILE A 21 3.54 12.41 3.81
CA ILE A 21 3.86 11.91 2.48
C ILE A 21 4.27 13.04 1.54
N GLU A 22 3.56 14.17 1.54
CA GLU A 22 3.91 15.32 0.70
C GLU A 22 5.29 15.89 1.03
N ARG A 23 5.60 16.05 2.32
CA ARG A 23 6.94 16.44 2.78
C ARG A 23 8.01 15.47 2.29
N LEU A 24 7.77 14.17 2.43
CA LEU A 24 8.75 13.12 2.10
C LEU A 24 8.91 12.91 0.58
N ALA A 25 7.88 13.23 -0.21
CA ALA A 25 7.97 13.20 -1.67
C ALA A 25 8.92 14.28 -2.23
N ALA A 26 9.12 15.37 -1.49
CA ALA A 26 10.07 16.43 -1.84
C ALA A 26 11.52 16.13 -1.38
N PHE A 27 11.77 14.97 -0.78
CA PHE A 27 13.10 14.60 -0.29
C PHE A 27 14.01 14.11 -1.42
N HIS A 28 15.18 14.75 -1.56
CA HIS A 28 16.20 14.40 -2.55
C HIS A 28 17.44 13.80 -1.87
N ARG A 29 17.59 12.47 -2.01
CA ARG A 29 18.59 11.65 -1.32
C ARG A 29 20.05 12.07 -1.61
N ASP A 30 20.30 12.59 -2.79
CA ASP A 30 21.60 13.00 -3.32
C ASP A 30 22.07 14.38 -2.82
N GLU A 31 21.15 15.19 -2.28
CA GLU A 31 21.46 16.51 -1.72
C GLU A 31 21.60 16.50 -0.18
N ALA A 32 21.03 15.49 0.46
CA ALA A 32 20.78 15.41 1.91
C ALA A 32 21.91 14.81 2.78
N GLY A 33 22.82 14.01 2.22
CA GLY A 33 23.95 13.42 2.96
C GLY A 33 23.56 12.36 4.02
N TRP A 34 24.48 12.05 4.95
CA TRP A 34 24.32 11.01 5.99
C TRP A 34 23.54 11.49 7.24
N ASP A 35 23.29 12.79 7.38
CA ASP A 35 22.54 13.34 8.53
C ASP A 35 21.02 13.11 8.41
N GLU A 36 20.56 12.68 7.23
CA GLU A 36 19.14 12.56 6.85
C GLU A 36 18.76 11.12 6.40
N ILE A 37 19.50 10.10 6.89
CA ILE A 37 19.23 8.69 6.60
C ILE A 37 17.78 8.32 6.95
N TRP A 38 17.26 8.88 8.04
CA TRP A 38 15.91 8.62 8.51
C TRP A 38 14.87 9.19 7.54
N GLU A 39 15.04 10.42 7.05
CA GLU A 39 14.19 10.97 5.98
C GLU A 39 14.22 10.09 4.74
N GLY A 40 15.39 9.58 4.34
CA GLY A 40 15.50 8.64 3.22
C GLY A 40 14.71 7.34 3.43
N MET A 41 14.76 6.76 4.63
CA MET A 41 13.97 5.57 4.97
C MET A 41 12.47 5.88 4.97
N PHE A 42 12.05 7.01 5.55
CA PHE A 42 10.65 7.43 5.55
C PHE A 42 10.15 7.76 4.15
N ALA A 43 10.99 8.33 3.27
CA ALA A 43 10.64 8.59 1.88
C ALA A 43 10.38 7.28 1.11
N ILE A 44 11.19 6.25 1.34
CA ILE A 44 10.93 4.90 0.81
C ILE A 44 9.58 4.39 1.34
N MET A 45 9.36 4.42 2.66
CA MET A 45 8.11 3.93 3.25
C MET A 45 6.88 4.68 2.73
N ALA A 46 6.96 6.01 2.58
CA ALA A 46 5.92 6.85 1.99
C ALA A 46 5.61 6.47 0.54
N GLY A 47 6.63 6.19 -0.27
CA GLY A 47 6.46 5.68 -1.64
C GLY A 47 5.66 4.38 -1.70
N HIS A 48 5.92 3.47 -0.76
CA HIS A 48 5.19 2.20 -0.63
C HIS A 48 3.72 2.37 -0.19
N LYS A 49 3.28 3.58 0.21
CA LYS A 49 1.87 3.90 0.50
C LYS A 49 1.08 4.32 -0.74
N ALA A 50 1.71 4.45 -1.90
CA ALA A 50 1.04 4.95 -3.11
C ALA A 50 -0.21 4.14 -3.46
N ALA A 51 -0.15 2.81 -3.36
CA ALA A 51 -1.27 1.92 -3.68
C ALA A 51 -2.48 2.14 -2.75
N VAL A 52 -2.27 2.16 -1.43
CA VAL A 52 -3.35 2.45 -0.46
C VAL A 52 -3.83 3.90 -0.51
N ARG A 53 -2.94 4.85 -0.83
CA ARG A 53 -3.33 6.25 -1.04
C ARG A 53 -4.26 6.37 -2.23
N HIS A 54 -3.95 5.72 -3.34
CA HIS A 54 -4.80 5.73 -4.54
C HIS A 54 -6.14 5.03 -4.30
N ALA A 55 -6.12 3.84 -3.69
CA ALA A 55 -7.35 3.07 -3.49
C ALA A 55 -8.24 3.64 -2.38
N PHE A 56 -7.64 4.15 -1.30
CA PHE A 56 -8.37 4.45 -0.06
C PHE A 56 -8.18 5.88 0.45
N GLY A 57 -7.31 6.69 -0.16
CA GLY A 57 -6.99 8.02 0.39
C GLY A 57 -6.38 7.95 1.80
N LEU A 58 -5.69 6.85 2.12
CA LEU A 58 -5.16 6.52 3.45
C LEU A 58 -6.21 6.29 4.54
N ASP A 59 -7.50 6.16 4.20
CA ASP A 59 -8.52 5.73 5.17
C ASP A 59 -8.58 4.18 5.19
N PRO A 60 -8.03 3.51 6.23
CA PRO A 60 -7.98 2.05 6.26
C PRO A 60 -9.36 1.41 6.30
N ARG A 61 -10.40 2.15 6.73
CA ARG A 61 -11.79 1.66 6.84
C ARG A 61 -12.44 1.40 5.49
N ARG A 62 -11.84 1.90 4.40
CA ARG A 62 -12.34 1.68 3.04
C ARG A 62 -11.97 0.31 2.48
N SER A 63 -11.04 -0.41 3.10
CA SER A 63 -10.74 -1.79 2.74
C SER A 63 -11.78 -2.73 3.33
N VAL A 64 -12.21 -3.72 2.54
CA VAL A 64 -13.10 -4.79 3.05
C VAL A 64 -12.41 -5.68 4.09
N LEU A 65 -11.08 -5.65 4.18
CA LEU A 65 -10.30 -6.40 5.17
C LEU A 65 -10.20 -5.68 6.52
N TYR A 66 -10.67 -4.43 6.64
CA TYR A 66 -10.51 -3.61 7.85
C TYR A 66 -11.14 -4.22 9.10
N ALA A 67 -12.33 -4.81 8.96
CA ALA A 67 -13.03 -5.43 10.08
C ALA A 67 -12.23 -6.61 10.69
N GLU A 68 -11.40 -7.25 9.89
CA GLU A 68 -10.62 -8.43 10.31
C GLU A 68 -9.18 -8.07 10.71
N PHE A 69 -8.57 -7.09 10.04
CA PHE A 69 -7.17 -6.69 10.22
C PHE A 69 -6.99 -5.17 10.40
N PRO A 70 -7.63 -4.56 11.42
CA PRO A 70 -7.65 -3.10 11.57
C PRO A 70 -6.26 -2.53 11.87
N ASP A 71 -5.48 -3.17 12.75
CA ASP A 71 -4.13 -2.73 13.12
C ASP A 71 -3.16 -2.81 11.91
N LEU A 72 -3.29 -3.86 11.09
CA LEU A 72 -2.45 -4.08 9.91
C LEU A 72 -2.75 -3.04 8.81
N LEU A 73 -4.03 -2.76 8.54
CA LEU A 73 -4.43 -1.75 7.56
C LEU A 73 -4.14 -0.33 8.02
N TRP A 74 -4.29 -0.06 9.31
CA TRP A 74 -3.81 1.20 9.90
C TRP A 74 -2.33 1.39 9.61
N SER A 75 -1.52 0.38 9.95
CA SER A 75 -0.09 0.40 9.69
C SER A 75 0.25 0.49 8.20
N ALA A 76 -0.61 -0.02 7.33
CA ALA A 76 -0.44 0.09 5.89
C ALA A 76 -0.69 1.52 5.36
N CYS A 77 -1.51 2.33 6.04
CA CYS A 77 -1.83 3.70 5.66
C CYS A 77 -0.91 4.76 6.29
N ASP A 78 -0.18 4.39 7.35
CA ASP A 78 0.77 5.26 8.05
C ASP A 78 2.14 5.26 7.35
N PRO A 79 2.65 6.40 6.84
CA PRO A 79 3.94 6.50 6.15
C PRO A 79 5.16 6.29 7.06
N GLN A 80 4.97 6.29 8.38
CA GLN A 80 6.03 6.04 9.36
C GLN A 80 6.16 4.55 9.71
N HIS A 81 5.23 3.71 9.25
CA HIS A 81 5.22 2.28 9.52
C HIS A 81 5.70 1.44 8.33
N PRO A 82 6.43 0.34 8.57
CA PRO A 82 7.04 -0.49 7.52
C PRO A 82 6.08 -1.54 6.93
N ILE A 83 4.77 -1.38 7.09
CA ILE A 83 3.79 -2.27 6.43
C ILE A 83 3.31 -1.61 5.15
N ALA A 84 3.40 -2.30 4.04
CA ALA A 84 2.76 -1.94 2.78
C ALA A 84 1.57 -2.87 2.53
N TYR A 85 0.51 -2.34 1.94
CA TYR A 85 -0.60 -3.14 1.42
C TYR A 85 -0.80 -2.80 -0.04
N ASP A 86 -0.98 -3.83 -0.85
CA ASP A 86 -1.36 -3.73 -2.25
C ASP A 86 -2.82 -4.18 -2.42
N PRO A 87 -3.76 -3.23 -2.57
CA PRO A 87 -5.18 -3.53 -2.67
C PRO A 87 -5.53 -4.35 -3.91
N VAL A 88 -4.75 -4.24 -4.99
CA VAL A 88 -5.01 -4.92 -6.26
C VAL A 88 -4.65 -6.39 -6.15
N PHE A 89 -3.49 -6.70 -5.56
CA PHE A 89 -3.00 -8.07 -5.41
C PHE A 89 -3.45 -8.75 -4.12
N ARG A 90 -4.10 -8.03 -3.21
CA ARG A 90 -4.45 -8.50 -1.86
C ARG A 90 -3.21 -9.02 -1.12
N GLU A 91 -2.16 -8.20 -1.10
CA GLU A 91 -0.87 -8.55 -0.51
C GLU A 91 -0.45 -7.54 0.54
N PHE A 92 -0.13 -8.03 1.74
CA PHE A 92 0.61 -7.26 2.72
C PHE A 92 2.10 -7.60 2.59
N GLY A 93 2.95 -6.62 2.83
CA GLY A 93 4.39 -6.83 2.77
C GLY A 93 5.18 -5.81 3.58
N MET A 94 6.45 -6.10 3.78
CA MET A 94 7.42 -5.15 4.32
C MET A 94 8.32 -4.65 3.18
N PRO A 95 8.48 -3.33 3.00
CA PRO A 95 9.40 -2.78 2.01
C PRO A 95 10.82 -3.33 2.19
N VAL A 96 11.47 -3.64 1.08
CA VAL A 96 12.92 -3.87 1.05
C VAL A 96 13.56 -2.50 0.80
N PHE A 97 14.50 -2.11 1.65
CA PHE A 97 15.19 -0.82 1.53
C PHE A 97 16.32 -0.86 0.49
N ASP A 98 16.04 -1.43 -0.68
CA ASP A 98 16.94 -1.48 -1.84
C ASP A 98 16.83 -0.25 -2.75
N GLY A 99 15.88 0.65 -2.44
CA GLY A 99 15.57 1.84 -3.23
C GLY A 99 14.53 1.59 -4.33
N GLY A 100 13.94 0.39 -4.40
CA GLY A 100 12.90 0.03 -5.36
C GLY A 100 11.54 -0.26 -4.73
N PRO A 101 10.58 -0.75 -5.55
CA PRO A 101 9.24 -1.15 -5.09
C PRO A 101 9.22 -2.56 -4.46
N SER A 102 10.39 -3.18 -4.28
CA SER A 102 10.55 -4.53 -3.72
C SER A 102 9.96 -4.62 -2.31
N ARG A 103 9.31 -5.75 -2.02
CA ARG A 103 8.73 -6.04 -0.71
C ARG A 103 8.77 -7.52 -0.39
N MET A 104 8.93 -7.85 0.89
CA MET A 104 8.74 -9.20 1.41
C MET A 104 7.29 -9.41 1.79
N THR A 105 6.59 -10.34 1.12
CA THR A 105 5.18 -10.63 1.41
C THR A 105 5.00 -11.24 2.80
N LEU A 106 3.99 -10.79 3.53
CA LEU A 106 3.60 -11.31 4.82
C LEU A 106 2.50 -12.37 4.64
N PRO A 107 2.71 -13.63 5.07
CA PRO A 107 1.66 -14.64 5.06
C PRO A 107 0.78 -14.63 6.32
N PHE A 108 1.22 -13.96 7.38
CA PHE A 108 0.50 -13.83 8.65
C PHE A 108 0.56 -12.38 9.14
N ASP A 109 -0.49 -11.97 9.84
CA ASP A 109 -0.54 -10.71 10.57
C ASP A 109 0.53 -10.73 11.69
N PRO A 110 1.48 -9.78 11.72
CA PRO A 110 2.56 -9.76 12.71
C PRO A 110 2.09 -9.45 14.13
N TRP A 111 0.87 -8.94 14.32
CA TRP A 111 0.30 -8.67 15.64
C TRP A 111 -0.52 -9.84 16.17
N SER A 112 -1.43 -10.38 15.36
CA SER A 112 -2.34 -11.45 15.81
C SER A 112 -1.85 -12.86 15.48
N GLY A 113 -0.89 -13.01 14.57
CA GLY A 113 -0.47 -14.31 14.02
C GLY A 113 -1.52 -14.96 13.11
N LYS A 114 -2.63 -14.28 12.81
CA LYS A 114 -3.70 -14.79 11.95
C LYS A 114 -3.19 -14.90 10.51
N LYS A 115 -3.59 -15.98 9.82
CA LYS A 115 -3.26 -16.18 8.42
C LYS A 115 -3.93 -15.09 7.57
N LEU A 116 -3.15 -14.45 6.71
CA LEU A 116 -3.67 -13.43 5.79
C LEU A 116 -4.35 -14.08 4.59
N PRO A 117 -5.30 -13.39 3.94
CA PRO A 117 -5.87 -13.84 2.68
C PRO A 117 -4.78 -14.11 1.64
N GLY A 118 -5.00 -15.10 0.78
CA GLY A 118 -4.04 -15.44 -0.27
C GLY A 118 -3.93 -14.32 -1.31
N SER A 119 -2.71 -14.11 -1.83
CA SER A 119 -2.48 -13.21 -2.96
C SER A 119 -3.32 -13.63 -4.17
N VAL A 120 -3.84 -12.63 -4.87
CA VAL A 120 -4.53 -12.80 -6.17
C VAL A 120 -3.65 -12.34 -7.33
N ARG A 121 -2.35 -12.12 -7.09
CA ARG A 121 -1.39 -11.61 -8.10
C ARG A 121 -1.37 -12.46 -9.36
N ASP A 122 -1.23 -13.78 -9.23
CA ASP A 122 -1.13 -14.66 -10.40
C ASP A 122 -2.41 -14.57 -11.25
N ALA A 123 -3.58 -14.63 -10.61
CA ALA A 123 -4.87 -14.47 -11.28
C ALA A 123 -5.04 -13.09 -11.93
N TYR A 124 -4.54 -12.04 -11.27
CA TYR A 124 -4.53 -10.70 -11.84
C TYR A 124 -3.64 -10.63 -13.09
N MET A 125 -2.41 -11.13 -13.01
CA MET A 125 -1.44 -11.07 -14.11
C MET A 125 -1.95 -11.87 -15.31
N ASP A 126 -2.48 -13.06 -15.08
CA ASP A 126 -3.09 -13.90 -16.11
C ASP A 126 -4.23 -13.17 -16.84
N GLU A 127 -5.09 -12.45 -16.11
CA GLU A 127 -6.18 -11.69 -16.74
C GLU A 127 -5.67 -10.43 -17.45
N ALA A 128 -4.75 -9.71 -16.81
CA ALA A 128 -4.19 -8.49 -17.36
C ALA A 128 -3.48 -8.79 -18.70
N GLU A 129 -2.69 -9.86 -18.75
CA GLU A 129 -2.01 -10.31 -19.97
C GLU A 129 -3.02 -10.70 -21.06
N LYS A 130 -4.09 -11.43 -20.72
CA LYS A 130 -5.15 -11.80 -21.68
C LYS A 130 -5.86 -10.58 -22.27
N ARG A 131 -6.11 -9.56 -21.46
CA ARG A 131 -6.92 -8.40 -21.86
C ARG A 131 -6.11 -7.30 -22.53
N PHE A 132 -4.87 -7.10 -22.12
CA PHE A 132 -4.05 -5.96 -22.51
C PHE A 132 -2.74 -6.35 -23.21
N GLY A 133 -2.41 -7.65 -23.27
CA GLY A 133 -1.20 -8.17 -23.89
C GLY A 133 -0.03 -8.36 -22.92
N PRO A 134 1.08 -8.97 -23.37
CA PRO A 134 2.20 -9.38 -22.53
C PRO A 134 3.06 -8.22 -21.99
N ASP A 135 2.89 -7.01 -22.52
CA ASP A 135 3.66 -5.83 -22.10
C ASP A 135 3.04 -5.11 -20.88
N ILE A 136 1.89 -5.59 -20.38
CA ILE A 136 1.23 -5.05 -19.19
C ILE A 136 2.14 -5.29 -17.96
N GLY A 137 2.64 -4.21 -17.35
CA GLY A 137 3.52 -4.29 -16.17
C GLY A 137 5.02 -4.07 -16.43
N ILE A 138 5.43 -3.81 -17.67
CA ILE A 138 6.82 -3.41 -18.00
C ILE A 138 7.00 -1.88 -17.94
N LEU A 139 5.91 -1.11 -18.06
CA LEU A 139 5.93 0.35 -18.11
C LEU A 139 4.90 0.93 -17.13
N ASP A 140 5.36 1.74 -16.17
CA ASP A 140 4.52 2.47 -15.22
C ASP A 140 3.41 3.29 -15.90
N GLN A 141 3.66 3.77 -17.13
CA GLN A 141 2.72 4.54 -17.94
C GLN A 141 1.44 3.77 -18.32
N ILE A 142 1.47 2.44 -18.34
CA ILE A 142 0.31 1.62 -18.70
C ILE A 142 -0.61 1.43 -17.48
N LEU A 143 -0.07 1.41 -16.26
CA LEU A 143 -0.84 1.21 -15.03
C LEU A 143 -1.90 2.30 -14.84
N ASP A 144 -1.56 3.56 -15.18
CA ASP A 144 -2.48 4.70 -15.14
C ASP A 144 -3.57 4.68 -16.22
N THR A 145 -3.50 3.75 -17.18
CA THR A 145 -4.52 3.55 -18.22
C THR A 145 -5.43 2.36 -17.95
N LEU A 146 -5.11 1.51 -16.96
CA LEU A 146 -5.90 0.34 -16.61
C LEU A 146 -7.29 0.73 -16.11
N PRO A 147 -8.36 -0.05 -16.36
CA PRO A 147 -9.67 0.25 -15.77
C PRO A 147 -9.61 0.33 -14.24
N GLN A 148 -10.47 1.15 -13.61
CA GLN A 148 -10.45 1.38 -12.15
C GLN A 148 -10.54 0.09 -11.32
N GLU A 149 -11.24 -0.92 -11.85
CA GLU A 149 -11.33 -2.25 -11.24
C GLU A 149 -9.95 -2.88 -11.03
N PHE A 150 -8.98 -2.68 -11.93
CA PHE A 150 -7.59 -3.17 -11.83
C PHE A 150 -6.69 -2.32 -10.92
N ARG A 151 -7.23 -1.30 -10.23
CA ARG A 151 -6.44 -0.37 -9.39
C ARG A 151 -6.84 -0.37 -7.92
N SER A 152 -7.72 -1.29 -7.51
CA SER A 152 -8.22 -1.40 -6.14
C SER A 152 -8.68 -2.82 -5.83
N GLU A 153 -9.23 -3.02 -4.62
CA GLU A 153 -9.83 -4.28 -4.22
C GLU A 153 -11.02 -4.73 -5.10
N ALA A 154 -11.62 -3.78 -5.84
CA ALA A 154 -12.74 -4.04 -6.73
C ALA A 154 -12.46 -5.18 -7.73
N TRP A 155 -11.21 -5.36 -8.16
CA TRP A 155 -10.77 -6.44 -9.05
C TRP A 155 -11.22 -7.82 -8.56
N TRP A 156 -10.82 -8.16 -7.34
CA TRP A 156 -11.01 -9.48 -6.76
C TRP A 156 -12.34 -9.61 -6.02
N ILE A 157 -12.87 -8.50 -5.46
CA ILE A 157 -14.22 -8.49 -4.88
C ILE A 157 -15.27 -8.82 -5.95
N ALA A 158 -15.18 -8.21 -7.14
CA ALA A 158 -16.13 -8.47 -8.22
C ALA A 158 -16.07 -9.90 -8.78
N ARG A 159 -15.02 -10.66 -8.42
CA ARG A 159 -14.74 -12.01 -8.92
C ARG A 159 -14.79 -13.09 -7.85
N ASP A 160 -15.11 -12.72 -6.61
CA ASP A 160 -15.17 -13.62 -5.46
C ASP A 160 -13.87 -14.44 -5.29
N LEU A 161 -12.73 -13.77 -5.50
CA LEU A 161 -11.39 -14.34 -5.33
C LEU A 161 -10.87 -14.14 -3.91
#